data_AF-A0A9P7GQI7-F1
#
_entry.id   AF-A0A9P7GQI7-F1
#
_cell.length_a   1.000
_cell.length_b   1.000
_cell.length_c   1.000
_cell.angle_alpha   90.00
_cell.angle_beta   90.00
_cell.angle_gamma   90.00
#
_symmetry.space_group_name_H-M   'P 1'
#
loop_
_entity.id
_entity.type
_entity.pdbx_description
1 polymer ?
#
loop_
_entity_poly.entity_id
_entity_poly.type
_entity_poly.pdbx_seq_one_letter_code
_entity_poly.pdbx_strand_id
1 'polypeptide(L)'
;MSAIDSFNRNRTRLQPSTVKPNRPRANSVEDAMRRGQRQVEQVKLKMSMQMDDKTFQSSLLESQVILTKDFTKWHFDTLQELIEGPLLNPKRMEEAVKGSRFVRRVMTFFHPFSHRFSDLARTKANTKWVRLGCSLLSTLMASPDGIRFLGTEDQLLLQIVKSFAQLDPFNGVPDSDPVFSKKRVADTLTYGYFEMLGTLSKYKEGIELMEKFKVFTAFYHLSELRSREDLIKGIIENLDYNIDGHPRIVLSKALTSSYKHIRLYATQHLGVLIRESAIANAWTLRLLLTQLYDPAPEVCELAVHFLEEVCEAKDILQLVVEMQPTMDHLGEIGHPLLLK
;
A
#
# COMPACT_ATOMS: atom_id res chain seq x y z
N MET A 1 19.14 -17.20 -14.83
CA MET A 1 18.36 -17.97 -13.82
C MET A 1 18.24 -17.23 -12.48
N SER A 2 19.30 -16.58 -11.97
CA SER A 2 19.28 -15.80 -10.70
C SER A 2 18.17 -14.71 -10.59
N ALA A 3 17.88 -13.98 -11.68
CA ALA A 3 16.85 -12.93 -11.66
C ALA A 3 15.42 -13.46 -11.46
N ILE A 4 15.14 -14.67 -11.93
CA ILE A 4 13.81 -15.32 -11.83
C ILE A 4 13.55 -15.80 -10.40
N ASP A 5 14.59 -16.26 -9.70
CA ASP A 5 14.48 -16.67 -8.29
C ASP A 5 14.36 -15.46 -7.35
N SER A 6 15.03 -14.36 -7.67
CA SER A 6 14.86 -13.06 -6.97
C SER A 6 13.43 -12.51 -7.14
N PHE A 7 12.91 -12.54 -8.36
CA PHE A 7 11.54 -12.11 -8.66
C PHE A 7 10.49 -12.98 -7.95
N ASN A 8 10.65 -14.31 -7.98
CA ASN A 8 9.72 -15.21 -7.31
C ASN A 8 9.75 -15.04 -5.78
N ARG A 9 10.92 -14.80 -5.17
CA ARG A 9 11.02 -14.49 -3.73
C ARG A 9 10.25 -13.23 -3.36
N ASN A 10 10.38 -12.17 -4.16
CA ASN A 10 9.63 -10.93 -3.96
C ASN A 10 8.12 -11.12 -4.20
N ARG A 11 7.71 -11.89 -5.23
CA ARG A 11 6.30 -12.21 -5.49
C ARG A 11 5.66 -13.05 -4.37
N THR A 12 6.39 -14.00 -3.79
CA THR A 12 5.90 -14.78 -2.62
C THR A 12 5.84 -13.98 -1.33
N ARG A 13 6.61 -12.89 -1.20
CA ARG A 13 6.46 -11.90 -0.12
C ARG A 13 5.25 -10.98 -0.32
N LEU A 14 4.83 -10.77 -1.57
CA LEU A 14 3.76 -9.84 -1.95
C LEU A 14 2.36 -10.46 -1.96
N GLN A 15 2.22 -11.79 -1.91
CA GLN A 15 0.94 -12.41 -1.56
C GLN A 15 0.76 -12.33 -0.04
N PRO A 16 -0.36 -11.81 0.50
CA PRO A 16 -0.70 -12.10 1.88
C PRO A 16 -0.81 -13.63 1.95
N SER A 17 0.15 -14.26 2.62
CA SER A 17 -0.01 -15.64 3.04
C SER A 17 -1.22 -15.63 3.96
N THR A 18 -2.37 -16.06 3.46
CA THR A 18 -3.47 -16.54 4.29
C THR A 18 -2.95 -17.80 4.99
N VAL A 19 -2.20 -17.57 6.07
CA VAL A 19 -1.80 -18.63 6.99
C VAL A 19 -3.07 -19.02 7.71
N LYS A 20 -3.62 -20.19 7.33
CA LYS A 20 -4.71 -20.83 8.06
C LYS A 20 -4.28 -20.91 9.54
N PRO A 21 -5.13 -20.51 10.52
CA PRO A 21 -4.78 -20.61 11.92
C PRO A 21 -4.67 -22.10 12.28
N ASN A 22 -3.65 -22.44 13.07
CA ASN A 22 -3.37 -23.75 13.67
C ASN A 22 -3.62 -25.00 12.81
N ARG A 23 -2.56 -25.77 12.55
CA ARG A 23 -2.67 -27.15 12.04
C ARG A 23 -3.56 -27.99 12.97
N PRO A 24 -4.64 -28.60 12.45
CA PRO A 24 -4.81 -30.04 12.56
C PRO A 24 -4.15 -30.70 11.34
N ARG A 25 -3.73 -31.94 11.54
CA ARG A 25 -2.98 -32.84 10.64
C ARG A 25 -3.10 -32.60 9.12
N ALA A 26 -1.96 -32.82 8.44
CA ALA A 26 -1.80 -32.77 7.00
C ALA A 26 -2.93 -33.47 6.21
N ASN A 27 -3.68 -32.70 5.42
CA ASN A 27 -4.46 -33.21 4.30
C ASN A 27 -3.74 -32.84 2.99
N SER A 28 -3.25 -33.87 2.29
CA SER A 28 -2.29 -33.79 1.17
C SER A 28 -2.86 -33.22 -0.15
N VAL A 29 -4.18 -33.09 -0.28
CA VAL A 29 -4.83 -32.83 -1.59
C VAL A 29 -5.02 -31.33 -1.88
N GLU A 30 -5.49 -30.53 -0.93
CA GLU A 30 -5.65 -29.06 -1.12
C GLU A 30 -4.32 -28.35 -1.29
N ASP A 31 -3.30 -28.81 -0.56
CA ASP A 31 -1.97 -28.22 -0.58
C ASP A 31 -1.24 -28.55 -1.89
N ALA A 32 -1.45 -29.76 -2.44
CA ALA A 32 -0.98 -30.14 -3.77
C ALA A 32 -1.70 -29.34 -4.89
N MET A 33 -3.01 -29.11 -4.77
CA MET A 33 -3.76 -28.28 -5.73
C MET A 33 -3.29 -26.81 -5.71
N ARG A 34 -3.08 -26.22 -4.54
CA ARG A 34 -2.55 -24.84 -4.40
C ARG A 34 -1.12 -24.73 -4.92
N ARG A 35 -0.27 -25.73 -4.68
CA ARG A 35 1.09 -25.80 -5.26
C ARG A 35 1.04 -25.95 -6.77
N GLY A 36 0.13 -26.77 -7.30
CA GLY A 36 -0.10 -26.93 -8.74
C GLY A 36 -0.55 -25.62 -9.40
N GLN A 37 -1.51 -24.90 -8.81
CA GLN A 37 -1.94 -23.58 -9.29
C GLN A 37 -0.79 -22.56 -9.26
N ARG A 38 -0.01 -22.50 -8.18
CA ARG A 38 1.18 -21.64 -8.08
C ARG A 38 2.24 -21.98 -9.13
N GLN A 39 2.44 -23.26 -9.41
CA GLN A 39 3.40 -23.72 -10.42
C GLN A 39 2.92 -23.34 -11.83
N VAL A 40 1.62 -23.50 -12.13
CA VAL A 40 1.02 -23.07 -13.40
C VAL A 40 1.11 -21.56 -13.57
N GLU A 41 0.84 -20.76 -12.54
CA GLU A 41 1.04 -19.31 -12.60
C GLU A 41 2.50 -18.91 -12.81
N GLN A 42 3.45 -19.57 -12.13
CA GLN A 42 4.87 -19.31 -12.33
C GLN A 42 5.33 -19.67 -13.75
N VAL A 43 4.83 -20.77 -14.32
CA VAL A 43 5.13 -21.16 -15.70
C VAL A 43 4.52 -20.16 -16.68
N LYS A 44 3.27 -19.75 -16.49
CA LYS A 44 2.62 -18.70 -17.31
C LYS A 44 3.39 -17.38 -17.25
N LEU A 45 3.81 -16.96 -16.06
CA LEU A 45 4.60 -15.74 -15.88
C LEU A 45 5.97 -15.84 -16.57
N LYS A 46 6.66 -16.98 -16.43
CA LYS A 46 7.93 -17.22 -17.13
C LYS A 46 7.75 -17.18 -18.65
N MET A 47 6.67 -17.75 -19.18
CA MET A 47 6.34 -17.70 -20.60
C MET A 47 6.00 -16.28 -21.06
N SER A 48 5.20 -15.52 -20.31
CA SER A 48 4.87 -14.13 -20.66
C SER A 48 6.09 -13.20 -20.65
N MET A 49 7.10 -13.49 -19.82
CA MET A 49 8.38 -12.76 -19.81
C MET A 49 9.29 -13.10 -21.02
N GLN A 50 8.99 -14.18 -21.75
CA GLN A 50 9.75 -14.66 -22.92
C GLN A 50 9.14 -14.21 -24.25
N MET A 51 8.45 -13.08 -24.26
CA MET A 51 7.90 -12.48 -25.47
C MET A 51 9.02 -11.98 -26.41
N ASP A 52 8.98 -12.38 -27.68
CA ASP A 52 9.94 -11.93 -28.70
C ASP A 52 9.72 -10.45 -29.10
N ASP A 53 10.70 -9.86 -29.82
CA ASP A 53 10.70 -8.43 -30.14
C ASP A 53 9.49 -8.02 -31.01
N LYS A 54 9.09 -8.85 -31.98
CA LYS A 54 8.01 -8.55 -32.90
C LYS A 54 6.64 -8.64 -32.21
N THR A 55 6.45 -9.69 -31.40
CA THR A 55 5.24 -9.88 -30.62
C THR A 55 5.07 -8.74 -29.62
N PHE A 56 6.14 -8.34 -28.93
CA PHE A 56 6.08 -7.22 -27.98
C PHE A 56 5.69 -5.90 -28.63
N GLN A 57 6.32 -5.55 -29.75
CA GLN A 57 5.97 -4.34 -30.51
C GLN A 57 4.53 -4.36 -31.02
N SER A 58 4.05 -5.53 -31.45
CA SER A 58 2.67 -5.71 -31.88
C SER A 58 1.69 -5.50 -30.73
N SER A 59 1.96 -6.06 -29.55
CA SER A 59 1.13 -5.85 -28.35
C SER A 59 1.14 -4.40 -27.87
N LEU A 60 2.28 -3.69 -27.96
CA LEU A 60 2.34 -2.26 -27.64
C LEU A 60 1.42 -1.43 -28.56
N LEU A 61 1.39 -1.74 -29.86
CA LEU A 61 0.50 -1.09 -30.82
C LEU A 61 -0.97 -1.47 -30.58
N GLU A 62 -1.23 -2.74 -30.34
CA GLU A 62 -2.57 -3.28 -30.05
C GLU A 62 -3.19 -2.61 -28.82
N SER A 63 -2.39 -2.30 -27.80
CA SER A 63 -2.84 -1.60 -26.59
C SER A 63 -3.49 -0.22 -26.85
N GLN A 64 -3.27 0.38 -28.02
CA GLN A 64 -3.63 1.76 -28.41
C GLN A 64 -2.98 2.87 -27.57
N VAL A 65 -2.20 2.54 -26.54
CA VAL A 65 -1.61 3.52 -25.60
C VAL A 65 -0.71 4.52 -26.32
N ILE A 66 0.22 4.03 -27.14
CA ILE A 66 1.18 4.91 -27.84
C ILE A 66 0.49 5.74 -28.93
N LEU A 67 -0.60 5.23 -29.50
CA LEU A 67 -1.32 5.82 -30.62
C LEU A 67 -2.22 7.00 -30.20
N THR A 68 -2.85 6.93 -29.02
CA THR A 68 -3.77 7.98 -28.57
C THR A 68 -3.61 8.32 -27.08
N LYS A 69 -3.86 9.59 -26.74
CA LYS A 69 -3.89 10.08 -25.34
C LYS A 69 -5.25 9.85 -24.68
N ASP A 70 -6.25 9.48 -25.47
CA ASP A 70 -7.60 9.16 -25.01
C ASP A 70 -7.61 7.73 -24.44
N PHE A 71 -7.64 7.64 -23.11
CA PHE A 71 -7.59 6.36 -22.40
C PHE A 71 -8.83 5.50 -22.63
N THR A 72 -9.95 6.07 -23.10
CA THR A 72 -11.17 5.32 -23.39
C THR A 72 -11.02 4.38 -24.58
N LYS A 73 -10.02 4.65 -25.43
CA LYS A 73 -9.66 3.81 -26.59
C LYS A 73 -8.60 2.76 -26.27
N TRP A 74 -8.03 2.76 -25.06
CA TRP A 74 -6.99 1.80 -24.70
C TRP A 74 -7.59 0.41 -24.50
N HIS A 75 -6.91 -0.61 -25.04
CA HIS A 75 -7.29 -2.00 -24.80
C HIS A 75 -6.79 -2.40 -23.41
N PHE A 76 -7.71 -2.33 -22.43
CA PHE A 76 -7.37 -2.50 -21.02
C PHE A 76 -6.71 -3.85 -20.72
N ASP A 77 -7.23 -4.94 -21.28
CA ASP A 77 -6.73 -6.29 -21.00
C ASP A 77 -5.30 -6.47 -21.54
N THR A 78 -5.03 -6.05 -22.78
CA THR A 78 -3.68 -6.02 -23.35
C THR A 78 -2.72 -5.16 -22.54
N LEU A 79 -3.18 -3.99 -22.07
CA LEU A 79 -2.39 -3.09 -21.22
C LEU A 79 -2.05 -3.76 -19.87
N GLN A 80 -3.01 -4.42 -19.24
CA GLN A 80 -2.79 -5.14 -18.00
C GLN A 80 -1.82 -6.31 -18.19
N GLU A 81 -2.00 -7.12 -19.24
CA GLU A 81 -1.13 -8.24 -19.57
C GLU A 81 0.32 -7.80 -19.83
N LEU A 82 0.51 -6.70 -20.57
CA LEU A 82 1.82 -6.10 -20.80
C LEU A 82 2.51 -5.73 -19.48
N ILE A 83 1.79 -5.06 -18.58
CA ILE A 83 2.30 -4.62 -17.28
C ILE A 83 2.65 -5.81 -16.39
N GLU A 84 1.76 -6.78 -16.24
CA GLU A 84 1.93 -7.88 -15.28
C GLU A 84 2.77 -9.05 -15.82
N GLY A 85 3.16 -9.00 -17.10
CA GLY A 85 3.94 -10.05 -17.76
C GLY A 85 5.21 -9.52 -18.46
N PRO A 86 5.16 -9.17 -19.76
CA PRO A 86 6.33 -8.78 -20.55
C PRO A 86 7.20 -7.68 -19.92
N LEU A 87 6.62 -6.67 -19.28
CA LEU A 87 7.38 -5.58 -18.67
C LEU A 87 8.21 -5.99 -17.43
N LEU A 88 8.01 -7.18 -16.89
CA LEU A 88 8.88 -7.74 -15.86
C LEU A 88 10.25 -8.16 -16.41
N ASN A 89 10.40 -8.25 -17.74
CA ASN A 89 11.68 -8.46 -18.38
C ASN A 89 12.45 -7.11 -18.48
N PRO A 90 13.68 -7.00 -17.94
CA PRO A 90 14.45 -5.75 -17.96
C PRO A 90 14.64 -5.15 -19.36
N LYS A 91 14.89 -5.99 -20.39
CA LYS A 91 15.03 -5.52 -21.79
C LYS A 91 13.75 -4.84 -22.26
N ARG A 92 12.59 -5.43 -21.95
CA ARG A 92 11.27 -4.91 -22.34
C ARG A 92 10.88 -3.66 -21.56
N MET A 93 11.21 -3.61 -20.27
CA MET A 93 11.04 -2.41 -19.46
C MET A 93 11.84 -1.25 -20.05
N GLU A 94 13.12 -1.45 -20.36
CA GLU A 94 13.96 -0.42 -20.97
C GLU A 94 13.39 0.09 -22.30
N GLU A 95 12.99 -0.83 -23.17
CA GLU A 95 12.36 -0.53 -24.46
C GLU A 95 11.05 0.26 -24.31
N ALA A 96 10.21 -0.10 -23.33
CA ALA A 96 8.94 0.56 -23.06
C ALA A 96 9.08 1.95 -22.42
N VAL A 97 10.15 2.17 -21.65
CA VAL A 97 10.46 3.46 -21.03
C VAL A 97 11.12 4.42 -22.03
N LYS A 98 12.18 3.97 -22.72
CA LYS A 98 13.03 4.83 -23.56
C LYS A 98 12.59 4.84 -25.03
N GLY A 99 12.36 3.66 -25.61
CA GLY A 99 12.11 3.47 -27.04
C GLY A 99 10.71 3.90 -27.47
N SER A 100 9.68 3.22 -26.95
CA SER A 100 8.28 3.46 -27.36
C SER A 100 7.59 4.58 -26.57
N ARG A 101 8.15 4.99 -25.42
CA ARG A 101 7.53 5.91 -24.44
C ARG A 101 6.18 5.42 -23.91
N PHE A 102 5.89 4.12 -24.04
CA PHE A 102 4.66 3.49 -23.56
C PHE A 102 4.45 3.77 -22.07
N VAL A 103 5.45 3.45 -21.22
CA VAL A 103 5.35 3.65 -19.76
C VAL A 103 5.06 5.11 -19.43
N ARG A 104 5.74 6.06 -20.10
CA ARG A 104 5.52 7.50 -19.89
C ARG A 104 4.09 7.91 -20.18
N ARG A 105 3.49 7.38 -21.25
CA ARG A 105 2.09 7.66 -21.62
C ARG A 105 1.12 7.13 -20.58
N VAL A 106 1.31 5.90 -20.11
CA VAL A 106 0.48 5.30 -19.06
C VAL A 106 0.62 6.09 -17.75
N MET A 107 1.84 6.45 -17.34
CA MET A 107 2.07 7.23 -16.11
C MET A 107 1.45 8.62 -16.18
N THR A 108 1.47 9.27 -17.35
CA THR A 108 0.83 10.58 -17.55
C THR A 108 -0.70 10.52 -17.38
N PHE A 109 -1.34 9.36 -17.56
CA PHE A 109 -2.77 9.19 -17.24
C PHE A 109 -3.01 9.24 -15.72
N PHE A 110 -2.06 8.75 -14.92
CA PHE A 110 -2.14 8.75 -13.46
C PHE A 110 -1.71 10.07 -12.81
N HIS A 111 -1.07 10.98 -13.53
CA HIS A 111 -0.67 12.28 -12.98
C HIS A 111 -1.89 13.09 -12.48
N PRO A 112 -1.93 13.54 -11.21
CA PRO A 112 -3.04 14.32 -10.64
C PRO A 112 -3.50 15.50 -11.49
N PHE A 113 -2.56 16.28 -12.03
CA PHE A 113 -2.85 17.48 -12.81
C PHE A 113 -3.14 17.20 -14.28
N SER A 114 -3.15 15.94 -14.69
CA SER A 114 -3.67 15.56 -16.01
C SER A 114 -5.19 15.53 -16.06
N HIS A 115 -5.86 15.55 -14.89
CA HIS A 115 -7.33 15.48 -14.76
C HIS A 115 -7.96 14.32 -15.55
N ARG A 116 -7.21 13.21 -15.67
CA ARG A 116 -7.70 11.97 -16.26
C ARG A 116 -8.10 10.99 -15.17
N PHE A 117 -7.12 10.32 -14.57
CA PHE A 117 -7.40 9.36 -13.49
C PHE A 117 -8.14 9.99 -12.30
N SER A 118 -7.68 11.16 -11.82
CA SER A 118 -8.22 11.86 -10.64
C SER A 118 -9.67 12.36 -10.80
N ASP A 119 -10.16 12.48 -12.03
CA ASP A 119 -11.51 12.97 -12.35
C ASP A 119 -12.49 11.80 -12.60
N LEU A 120 -12.00 10.57 -12.76
CA LEU A 120 -12.86 9.40 -12.97
C LEU A 120 -13.75 9.15 -11.76
N ALA A 121 -15.05 9.01 -11.98
CA ALA A 121 -16.01 8.71 -10.91
C ALA A 121 -15.68 7.37 -10.21
N ARG A 122 -15.93 7.31 -8.91
CA ARG A 122 -15.77 6.12 -8.08
C ARG A 122 -16.89 5.11 -8.35
N THR A 123 -16.72 4.33 -9.41
CA THR A 123 -17.62 3.25 -9.81
C THR A 123 -16.90 1.90 -9.80
N LYS A 124 -17.64 0.79 -9.65
CA LYS A 124 -17.07 -0.56 -9.73
C LYS A 124 -16.34 -0.84 -11.06
N ALA A 125 -16.79 -0.21 -12.15
CA ALA A 125 -16.12 -0.33 -13.46
C ALA A 125 -14.76 0.39 -13.49
N ASN A 126 -14.64 1.49 -12.75
CA ASN A 126 -13.45 2.34 -12.74
C ASN A 126 -12.37 1.87 -11.75
N THR A 127 -12.71 1.09 -10.73
CA THR A 127 -11.72 0.58 -9.75
C THR A 127 -10.59 -0.23 -10.39
N LYS A 128 -10.81 -0.80 -11.58
CA LYS A 128 -9.77 -1.50 -12.35
C LYS A 128 -8.56 -0.61 -12.66
N TRP A 129 -8.77 0.70 -12.84
CA TRP A 129 -7.69 1.66 -13.09
C TRP A 129 -6.81 1.89 -11.86
N VAL A 130 -7.38 1.82 -10.65
CA VAL A 130 -6.61 1.89 -9.40
C VAL A 130 -5.68 0.68 -9.30
N ARG A 131 -6.23 -0.51 -9.55
CA ARG A 131 -5.45 -1.78 -9.57
C ARG A 131 -4.35 -1.74 -10.61
N LEU A 132 -4.65 -1.27 -11.82
CA LEU A 132 -3.66 -1.11 -12.89
C LEU A 132 -2.51 -0.19 -12.48
N GLY A 133 -2.83 0.93 -11.81
CA GLY A 133 -1.83 1.85 -11.27
C GLY A 133 -0.91 1.20 -10.24
N CYS A 134 -1.48 0.42 -9.33
CA CYS A 134 -0.70 -0.35 -8.35
C CYS A 134 0.16 -1.41 -9.05
N SER A 135 -0.39 -2.20 -9.97
CA SER A 135 0.37 -3.20 -10.75
C SER A 135 1.51 -2.55 -11.54
N LEU A 136 1.28 -1.38 -12.14
CA LEU A 136 2.31 -0.63 -12.86
C LEU A 136 3.44 -0.19 -11.94
N LEU A 137 3.12 0.39 -10.78
CA LEU A 137 4.14 0.81 -9.81
C LEU A 137 4.93 -0.41 -9.28
N SER A 138 4.27 -1.52 -8.94
CA SER A 138 4.94 -2.77 -8.57
C SER A 138 5.88 -3.28 -9.66
N THR A 139 5.46 -3.21 -10.92
CA THR A 139 6.26 -3.63 -12.08
C THR A 139 7.47 -2.71 -12.28
N LEU A 140 7.31 -1.40 -12.14
CA LEU A 140 8.41 -0.43 -12.20
C LEU A 140 9.41 -0.63 -11.05
N MET A 141 8.92 -0.90 -9.83
CA MET A 141 9.77 -1.20 -8.68
C MET A 141 10.55 -2.51 -8.81
N ALA A 142 10.13 -3.41 -9.71
CA ALA A 142 10.86 -4.65 -9.98
C ALA A 142 12.06 -4.48 -10.93
N SER A 143 12.27 -3.29 -11.49
CA SER A 143 13.34 -3.02 -12.47
C SER A 143 14.17 -1.77 -12.10
N PRO A 144 15.51 -1.83 -12.18
CA PRO A 144 16.36 -0.65 -11.96
C PRO A 144 16.01 0.53 -12.88
N ASP A 145 15.64 0.28 -14.14
CA ASP A 145 15.21 1.35 -15.05
C ASP A 145 13.88 1.96 -14.64
N GLY A 146 12.96 1.16 -14.08
CA GLY A 146 11.67 1.63 -13.57
C GLY A 146 11.85 2.51 -12.33
N ILE A 147 12.68 2.08 -11.37
CA ILE A 147 13.05 2.86 -10.18
C ILE A 147 13.71 4.19 -10.60
N ARG A 148 14.68 4.15 -11.51
CA ARG A 148 15.35 5.35 -12.04
C ARG A 148 14.34 6.28 -12.70
N PHE A 149 13.48 5.76 -13.57
CA PHE A 149 12.44 6.54 -14.26
C PHE A 149 11.51 7.25 -13.27
N LEU A 150 11.00 6.55 -12.25
CA LEU A 150 10.18 7.14 -11.19
C LEU A 150 10.93 8.20 -10.39
N GLY A 151 12.23 7.99 -10.15
CA GLY A 151 13.06 8.90 -9.37
C GLY A 151 13.53 10.15 -10.10
N THR A 152 13.66 10.12 -11.43
CA THR A 152 14.30 11.21 -12.18
C THR A 152 13.46 11.81 -13.31
N GLU A 153 12.51 11.07 -13.87
CA GLU A 153 11.80 11.49 -15.09
C GLU A 153 10.30 11.67 -14.89
N ASP A 154 9.66 10.82 -14.08
CA ASP A 154 8.21 10.88 -13.85
C ASP A 154 7.82 11.94 -12.81
N GLN A 155 6.59 12.45 -12.93
CA GLN A 155 6.09 13.56 -12.12
C GLN A 155 5.01 13.13 -11.12
N LEU A 156 4.63 11.85 -11.05
CA LEU A 156 3.52 11.37 -10.22
C LEU A 156 3.68 11.77 -8.75
N LEU A 157 4.80 11.40 -8.13
CA LEU A 157 5.06 11.70 -6.70
C LEU A 157 5.12 13.20 -6.43
N LEU A 158 5.78 13.96 -7.30
CA LEU A 158 5.85 15.42 -7.17
C LEU A 158 4.45 16.06 -7.24
N GLN A 159 3.62 15.62 -8.18
CA GLN A 159 2.26 16.15 -8.33
C GLN A 159 1.34 15.71 -7.20
N ILE A 160 1.48 14.51 -6.66
CA ILE A 160 0.74 14.06 -5.47
C ILE A 160 1.09 14.96 -4.28
N VAL A 161 2.37 15.24 -4.04
CA VAL A 161 2.78 16.13 -2.94
C VAL A 161 2.31 17.56 -3.15
N LYS A 162 2.38 18.09 -4.38
CA LYS A 162 1.78 19.38 -4.70
C LYS A 162 0.26 19.39 -4.48
N SER A 163 -0.42 18.31 -4.80
CA SER A 163 -1.87 18.14 -4.58
C SER A 163 -2.22 18.12 -3.09
N PHE A 164 -1.36 17.54 -2.24
CA PHE A 164 -1.52 17.64 -0.78
C PHE A 164 -1.30 19.08 -0.28
N ALA A 165 -0.33 19.79 -0.84
CA ALA A 165 -0.04 21.17 -0.48
C ALA A 165 -1.20 22.14 -0.80
N GLN A 166 -2.09 21.80 -1.74
CA GLN A 166 -3.33 22.57 -2.02
C GLN A 166 -4.29 22.62 -0.81
N LEU A 167 -4.12 21.71 0.16
CA LEU A 167 -4.94 21.64 1.36
C LEU A 167 -4.39 22.46 2.53
N ASP A 168 -3.18 22.99 2.40
CA ASP A 168 -2.55 23.78 3.44
C ASP A 168 -3.20 25.17 3.54
N PRO A 169 -3.85 25.52 4.68
CA PRO A 169 -4.48 26.82 4.85
C PRO A 169 -3.51 28.00 4.74
N PHE A 170 -2.20 27.75 4.89
CA PHE A 170 -1.16 28.78 4.81
C PHE A 170 -0.56 28.92 3.40
N ASN A 171 -0.91 28.04 2.45
CA ASN A 171 -0.47 28.14 1.06
C ASN A 171 -1.36 29.09 0.26
N GLY A 172 -1.17 30.39 0.47
CA GLY A 172 -1.70 31.44 -0.41
C GLY A 172 -3.22 31.40 -0.61
N VAL A 173 -3.66 31.69 -1.83
CA VAL A 173 -5.09 31.66 -2.19
C VAL A 173 -5.53 30.20 -2.27
N PRO A 174 -6.55 29.76 -1.50
CA PRO A 174 -7.05 28.40 -1.55
C PRO A 174 -7.49 28.02 -2.98
N ASP A 175 -7.04 26.86 -3.45
CA ASP A 175 -7.51 26.30 -4.71
C ASP A 175 -9.03 26.07 -4.64
N SER A 176 -9.74 26.41 -5.71
CA SER A 176 -11.21 26.29 -5.77
C SER A 176 -11.70 24.84 -5.85
N ASP A 177 -10.88 23.94 -6.39
CA ASP A 177 -11.13 22.50 -6.41
C ASP A 177 -9.83 21.69 -6.19
N PRO A 178 -9.33 21.60 -4.94
CA PRO A 178 -8.13 20.84 -4.62
C PRO A 178 -8.32 19.36 -4.99
N VAL A 179 -7.29 18.71 -5.54
CA VAL A 179 -7.37 17.30 -5.98
C VAL A 179 -7.85 16.37 -4.86
N PHE A 180 -7.35 16.61 -3.64
CA PHE A 180 -7.71 15.89 -2.41
C PHE A 180 -8.80 16.61 -1.60
N SER A 181 -9.71 17.36 -2.23
CA SER A 181 -10.91 17.84 -1.54
C SER A 181 -11.76 16.67 -1.03
N LYS A 182 -12.49 16.87 0.06
CA LYS A 182 -13.30 15.80 0.70
C LYS A 182 -14.28 15.15 -0.30
N LYS A 183 -14.87 15.97 -1.17
CA LYS A 183 -15.78 15.51 -2.25
C LYS A 183 -15.04 14.62 -3.25
N ARG A 184 -13.89 15.05 -3.76
CA ARG A 184 -13.14 14.28 -4.77
C ARG A 184 -12.62 12.96 -4.22
N VAL A 185 -12.10 12.95 -2.99
CA VAL A 185 -11.69 11.71 -2.31
C VAL A 185 -12.86 10.72 -2.18
N ALA A 186 -14.07 11.21 -1.91
CA ALA A 186 -15.26 10.38 -1.81
C ALA A 186 -15.78 9.89 -3.17
N ASP A 187 -15.87 10.78 -4.15
CA ASP A 187 -16.68 10.60 -5.37
C ASP A 187 -15.87 10.20 -6.61
N THR A 188 -14.54 10.36 -6.59
CA THR A 188 -13.67 10.04 -7.74
C THR A 188 -12.62 8.99 -7.39
N LEU A 189 -11.75 8.62 -8.33
CA LEU A 189 -10.62 7.73 -8.10
C LEU A 189 -9.43 8.41 -7.38
N THR A 190 -9.56 9.65 -6.91
CA THR A 190 -8.49 10.33 -6.13
C THR A 190 -8.01 9.47 -4.96
N TYR A 191 -8.88 8.73 -4.27
CA TYR A 191 -8.47 7.84 -3.17
C TYR A 191 -7.42 6.80 -3.60
N GLY A 192 -7.40 6.41 -4.88
CA GLY A 192 -6.46 5.43 -5.42
C GLY A 192 -5.00 5.90 -5.35
N TYR A 193 -4.73 7.19 -5.15
CA TYR A 193 -3.38 7.65 -4.86
C TYR A 193 -2.85 7.13 -3.51
N PHE A 194 -3.72 6.92 -2.52
CA PHE A 194 -3.29 6.30 -1.25
C PHE A 194 -2.90 4.84 -1.48
N GLU A 195 -3.66 4.08 -2.26
CA GLU A 195 -3.32 2.69 -2.65
C GLU A 195 -1.99 2.61 -3.42
N MET A 196 -1.73 3.57 -4.32
CA MET A 196 -0.47 3.66 -5.07
C MET A 196 0.72 3.97 -4.16
N LEU A 197 0.58 4.91 -3.23
CA LEU A 197 1.62 5.20 -2.23
C LEU A 197 1.85 4.01 -1.30
N GLY A 198 0.76 3.33 -0.90
CA GLY A 198 0.81 2.07 -0.18
C GLY A 198 1.60 1.00 -0.93
N THR A 199 1.38 0.89 -2.23
CA THR A 199 2.13 -0.03 -3.10
C THR A 199 3.62 0.27 -3.10
N LEU A 200 4.02 1.54 -3.18
CA LEU A 200 5.44 1.93 -3.11
C LEU A 200 6.06 1.62 -1.75
N SER A 201 5.31 1.81 -0.65
CA SER A 201 5.82 1.58 0.71
C SER A 201 6.21 0.12 1.01
N LYS A 202 5.79 -0.83 0.18
CA LYS A 202 6.21 -2.25 0.25
C LYS A 202 7.68 -2.48 -0.12
N TYR A 203 8.32 -1.52 -0.78
CA TYR A 203 9.67 -1.62 -1.31
C TYR A 203 10.58 -0.62 -0.60
N LYS A 204 11.82 -1.03 -0.30
CA LYS A 204 12.81 -0.15 0.33
C LYS A 204 13.08 1.07 -0.54
N GLU A 205 13.33 0.83 -1.83
CA GLU A 205 13.56 1.88 -2.82
C GLU A 205 12.31 2.74 -3.04
N GLY A 206 11.12 2.19 -2.81
CA GLY A 206 9.86 2.93 -2.87
C GLY A 206 9.70 3.90 -1.70
N ILE A 207 10.08 3.47 -0.49
CA ILE A 207 10.18 4.35 0.68
C ILE A 207 11.22 5.46 0.45
N GLU A 208 12.39 5.13 -0.07
CA GLU A 208 13.44 6.12 -0.42
C GLU A 208 12.93 7.15 -1.44
N LEU A 209 12.15 6.72 -2.44
CA LEU A 209 11.49 7.63 -3.38
C LEU A 209 10.46 8.53 -2.67
N MET A 210 9.60 7.96 -1.82
CA MET A 210 8.62 8.72 -1.06
C MET A 210 9.29 9.76 -0.13
N GLU A 211 10.42 9.43 0.48
CA GLU A 211 11.25 10.35 1.26
C GLU A 211 11.86 11.45 0.39
N LYS A 212 12.46 11.08 -0.74
CA LYS A 212 13.05 12.01 -1.70
C LYS A 212 12.06 13.09 -2.14
N PHE A 213 10.82 12.68 -2.45
CA PHE A 213 9.76 13.59 -2.90
C PHE A 213 8.96 14.23 -1.76
N LYS A 214 9.32 13.99 -0.49
CA LYS A 214 8.67 14.58 0.70
C LYS A 214 7.23 14.13 0.92
N VAL A 215 6.87 12.92 0.48
CA VAL A 215 5.55 12.32 0.72
C VAL A 215 5.28 12.15 2.21
N PHE A 216 6.24 11.62 2.98
CA PHE A 216 6.06 11.44 4.43
C PHE A 216 5.97 12.78 5.18
N THR A 217 6.71 13.80 4.75
CA THR A 217 6.55 15.16 5.27
C THR A 217 5.13 15.67 5.04
N ALA A 218 4.58 15.46 3.84
CA ALA A 218 3.20 15.79 3.55
C ALA A 218 2.23 15.01 4.46
N PHE A 219 2.42 13.70 4.67
CA PHE A 219 1.60 12.91 5.58
C PHE A 219 1.59 13.45 7.01
N TYR A 220 2.74 13.88 7.53
CA TYR A 220 2.81 14.50 8.85
C TYR A 220 1.99 15.78 8.94
N HIS A 221 2.01 16.64 7.91
CA HIS A 221 1.17 17.84 7.87
C HIS A 221 -0.32 17.49 7.72
N LEU A 222 -0.66 16.56 6.82
CA LEU A 222 -2.04 16.11 6.63
C LEU A 222 -2.65 15.56 7.91
N SER A 223 -1.85 14.92 8.76
CA SER A 223 -2.31 14.37 10.03
C SER A 223 -2.73 15.39 11.10
N GLU A 224 -2.38 16.66 10.89
CA GLU A 224 -2.77 17.76 11.77
C GLU A 224 -3.95 18.58 11.23
N LEU A 225 -4.42 18.28 10.00
CA LEU A 225 -5.52 19.02 9.39
C LEU A 225 -6.84 18.77 10.11
N ARG A 226 -7.51 19.85 10.49
CA ARG A 226 -8.83 19.80 11.13
C ARG A 226 -9.90 19.31 10.15
N SER A 227 -10.81 18.48 10.63
CA SER A 227 -11.98 17.98 9.86
C SER A 227 -11.62 17.19 8.58
N ARG A 228 -10.39 16.68 8.51
CA ARG A 228 -9.85 15.88 7.41
C ARG A 228 -9.44 14.48 7.87
N GLU A 229 -10.20 13.88 8.78
CA GLU A 229 -9.97 12.51 9.25
C GLU A 229 -9.97 11.49 8.12
N ASP A 230 -10.66 11.78 7.00
CA ASP A 230 -10.66 10.95 5.79
C ASP A 230 -9.26 10.69 5.23
N LEU A 231 -8.38 11.70 5.30
CA LEU A 231 -7.02 11.59 4.77
C LEU A 231 -6.15 10.70 5.66
N ILE A 232 -6.20 10.91 6.97
CA ILE A 232 -5.38 10.14 7.92
C ILE A 232 -5.76 8.66 7.87
N LYS A 233 -7.07 8.38 7.86
CA LYS A 233 -7.59 7.02 7.71
C LYS A 233 -7.11 6.40 6.40
N GLY A 234 -7.29 7.10 5.27
CA GLY A 234 -6.82 6.64 3.97
C GLY A 234 -5.31 6.39 3.92
N ILE A 235 -4.50 7.19 4.62
CA ILE A 235 -3.04 6.99 4.68
C ILE A 235 -2.70 5.72 5.48
N ILE A 236 -3.20 5.59 6.72
CA ILE A 236 -2.81 4.46 7.58
C ILE A 236 -3.37 3.13 7.09
N GLU A 237 -4.53 3.12 6.44
CA GLU A 237 -5.10 1.88 5.89
C GLU A 237 -4.33 1.32 4.69
N ASN A 238 -3.57 2.15 3.98
CA ASN A 238 -2.91 1.76 2.74
C ASN A 238 -1.40 1.55 2.87
N LEU A 239 -0.75 2.16 3.86
CA LEU A 239 0.69 2.01 4.07
C LEU A 239 1.06 0.58 4.47
N ASP A 240 2.18 0.10 3.93
CA ASP A 240 2.82 -1.14 4.36
C ASP A 240 3.78 -0.84 5.51
N TYR A 241 3.69 -1.64 6.58
CA TYR A 241 4.45 -1.45 7.81
C TYR A 241 5.57 -2.48 8.01
N ASN A 242 5.85 -3.32 7.01
CA ASN A 242 6.87 -4.37 7.15
C ASN A 242 8.27 -3.79 7.26
N ILE A 243 8.54 -2.69 6.57
CA ILE A 243 9.83 -1.99 6.61
C ILE A 243 9.79 -0.94 7.73
N ASP A 244 10.80 -0.98 8.59
CA ASP A 244 10.94 0.00 9.67
C ASP A 244 11.26 1.39 9.11
N GLY A 245 10.67 2.43 9.69
CA GLY A 245 10.87 3.82 9.25
C GLY A 245 9.57 4.63 9.20
N HIS A 246 9.51 5.57 8.27
CA HIS A 246 8.41 6.54 8.16
C HIS A 246 7.00 5.96 8.19
N PRO A 247 6.67 4.84 7.51
CA PRO A 247 5.32 4.26 7.58
C PRO A 247 4.86 4.00 9.02
N ARG A 248 5.70 3.38 9.85
CA ARG A 248 5.39 3.10 11.26
C ARG A 248 5.30 4.37 12.10
N ILE A 249 6.11 5.38 11.79
CA ILE A 249 6.04 6.69 12.46
C ILE A 249 4.70 7.38 12.16
N VAL A 250 4.22 7.31 10.91
CA VAL A 250 2.90 7.84 10.53
C VAL A 250 1.77 7.15 11.31
N LEU A 251 1.82 5.82 11.45
CA LEU A 251 0.86 5.09 12.28
C LEU A 251 0.94 5.49 13.76
N SER A 252 2.14 5.58 14.33
CA SER A 252 2.36 6.04 15.71
C SER A 252 1.84 7.45 15.95
N LYS A 253 1.98 8.35 14.97
CA LYS A 253 1.41 9.70 15.03
C LYS A 253 -0.12 9.69 15.01
N ALA A 254 -0.75 8.80 14.24
CA ALA A 254 -2.20 8.64 14.27
C ALA A 254 -2.68 8.08 15.62
N LEU A 255 -1.96 7.12 16.20
CA LEU A 255 -2.23 6.55 17.53
C LEU A 255 -2.11 7.57 18.66
N THR A 256 -1.26 8.59 18.50
CA THR A 256 -1.04 9.67 19.48
C THR A 256 -1.67 11.02 19.06
N SER A 257 -2.62 11.00 18.12
CA SER A 257 -3.30 12.20 17.62
C SER A 257 -4.00 12.98 18.74
N SER A 258 -4.07 14.31 18.61
CA SER A 258 -4.85 15.17 19.52
C SER A 258 -6.36 14.86 19.49
N TYR A 259 -6.86 14.21 18.43
CA TYR A 259 -8.27 13.86 18.27
C TYR A 259 -8.57 12.42 18.73
N LYS A 260 -9.42 12.28 19.76
CA LYS A 260 -9.86 10.98 20.31
C LYS A 260 -10.34 10.00 19.23
N HIS A 261 -11.17 10.47 18.30
CA HIS A 261 -11.74 9.60 17.26
C HIS A 261 -10.70 9.07 16.26
N ILE A 262 -9.58 9.80 16.05
CA ILE A 262 -8.45 9.31 15.24
C ILE A 262 -7.69 8.24 16.02
N ARG A 263 -7.41 8.46 17.31
CA ARG A 263 -6.72 7.48 18.15
C ARG A 263 -7.51 6.18 18.27
N LEU A 264 -8.83 6.25 18.48
CA LEU A 264 -9.71 5.08 18.46
C LEU A 264 -9.61 4.32 17.14
N TYR A 265 -9.69 5.04 16.01
CA TYR A 265 -9.59 4.42 14.69
C TYR A 265 -8.22 3.76 14.44
N ALA A 266 -7.14 4.45 14.79
CA ALA A 266 -5.79 3.95 14.63
C ALA A 266 -5.53 2.73 15.54
N THR A 267 -6.09 2.73 16.76
CA THR A 267 -6.01 1.59 17.70
C THR A 267 -6.78 0.39 17.16
N GLN A 268 -7.98 0.60 16.61
CA GLN A 268 -8.73 -0.43 15.89
C GLN A 268 -7.94 -1.01 14.72
N HIS A 269 -7.35 -0.15 13.89
CA HIS A 269 -6.54 -0.57 12.76
C HIS A 269 -5.30 -1.35 13.21
N LEU A 270 -4.60 -0.90 14.26
CA LEU A 270 -3.47 -1.60 14.86
C LEU A 270 -3.87 -2.99 15.37
N GLY A 271 -5.02 -3.12 16.04
CA GLY A 271 -5.55 -4.41 16.49
C GLY A 271 -5.81 -5.37 15.32
N VAL A 272 -6.38 -4.88 14.21
CA VAL A 272 -6.53 -5.67 12.97
C VAL A 272 -5.17 -6.11 12.41
N LEU A 273 -4.18 -5.21 12.33
CA LEU A 273 -2.83 -5.55 11.86
C LEU A 273 -2.16 -6.65 12.69
N ILE A 274 -2.33 -6.62 14.02
CA ILE A 274 -1.78 -7.65 14.90
C ILE A 274 -2.46 -8.99 14.66
N ARG A 275 -3.80 -9.01 14.53
CA ARG A 275 -4.58 -10.24 14.30
C ARG A 275 -4.31 -10.88 12.94
N GLU A 276 -4.11 -10.07 11.91
CA GLU A 276 -3.80 -10.55 10.57
C GLU A 276 -2.34 -11.00 10.43
N SER A 277 -1.49 -10.66 11.40
CA SER A 277 -0.09 -11.05 11.39
C SER A 277 0.09 -12.52 11.77
N ALA A 278 0.80 -13.27 10.93
CA ALA A 278 1.15 -14.65 11.22
C ALA A 278 2.27 -14.79 12.27
N ILE A 279 2.96 -13.69 12.61
CA ILE A 279 4.12 -13.68 13.51
C ILE A 279 3.90 -12.60 14.55
N ALA A 280 4.18 -12.92 15.82
CA ALA A 280 4.22 -11.93 16.88
C ALA A 280 5.21 -10.79 16.55
N ASN A 281 4.70 -9.57 16.44
CA ASN A 281 5.49 -8.40 16.09
C ASN A 281 5.67 -7.50 17.30
N ALA A 282 6.90 -7.46 17.82
CA ALA A 282 7.20 -6.69 19.03
C ALA A 282 6.87 -5.20 18.90
N TRP A 283 7.06 -4.61 17.72
CA TRP A 283 6.81 -3.18 17.52
C TRP A 283 5.31 -2.83 17.53
N THR A 284 4.44 -3.68 16.95
CA THR A 284 2.98 -3.45 16.98
C THR A 284 2.43 -3.65 18.38
N LEU A 285 2.94 -4.66 19.11
CA LEU A 285 2.56 -4.89 20.50
C LEU A 285 2.99 -3.72 21.39
N ARG A 286 4.20 -3.17 21.22
CA ARG A 286 4.62 -1.96 21.94
C ARG A 286 3.69 -0.77 21.67
N LEU A 287 3.26 -0.58 20.42
CA LEU A 287 2.29 0.47 20.10
C LEU A 287 0.94 0.22 20.79
N LEU A 288 0.46 -1.03 20.81
CA LEU A 288 -0.81 -1.37 21.47
C LEU A 288 -0.72 -1.19 22.99
N LEU A 289 0.39 -1.60 23.60
CA LEU A 289 0.68 -1.37 25.02
C LEU A 289 0.75 0.12 25.36
N THR A 290 1.25 0.95 24.44
CA THR A 290 1.24 2.42 24.64
C THR A 290 -0.18 2.96 24.74
N GLN A 291 -1.14 2.36 24.01
CA GLN A 291 -2.55 2.78 24.08
C GLN A 291 -3.24 2.44 25.41
N LEU A 292 -2.63 1.60 26.27
CA LEU A 292 -3.10 1.39 27.65
C LEU A 292 -2.95 2.64 28.54
N TYR A 293 -2.15 3.62 28.09
CA TYR A 293 -1.89 4.87 28.81
C TYR A 293 -2.61 6.05 28.16
N ASP A 294 -3.57 5.82 27.26
CA ASP A 294 -4.33 6.89 26.63
C ASP A 294 -5.17 7.66 27.68
N PRO A 295 -5.28 8.99 27.58
CA PRO A 295 -6.14 9.75 28.50
C PRO A 295 -7.64 9.46 28.33
N ALA A 296 -8.06 8.88 27.21
CA ALA A 296 -9.45 8.50 26.98
C ALA A 296 -9.69 7.02 27.36
N PRO A 297 -10.56 6.73 28.34
CA PRO A 297 -10.85 5.35 28.75
C PRO A 297 -11.27 4.44 27.60
N GLU A 298 -12.02 4.97 26.62
CA GLU A 298 -12.50 4.17 25.49
C GLU A 298 -11.36 3.65 24.59
N VAL A 299 -10.23 4.37 24.54
CA VAL A 299 -9.03 3.91 23.81
C VAL A 299 -8.31 2.82 24.61
N CYS A 300 -8.20 2.99 25.94
CA CYS A 300 -7.63 1.98 26.83
C CYS A 300 -8.43 0.68 26.80
N GLU A 301 -9.77 0.76 26.90
CA GLU A 301 -10.68 -0.39 26.80
C GLU A 301 -10.49 -1.14 25.48
N LEU A 302 -10.39 -0.42 24.37
CA LEU A 302 -10.15 -1.03 23.06
C LEU A 302 -8.78 -1.71 22.99
N ALA A 303 -7.75 -1.09 23.55
CA ALA A 303 -6.41 -1.67 23.60
C ALA A 303 -6.36 -2.93 24.46
N VAL A 304 -7.02 -2.93 25.62
CA VAL A 304 -7.16 -4.10 26.48
C VAL A 304 -7.89 -5.22 25.75
N HIS A 305 -9.00 -4.92 25.09
CA HIS A 305 -9.77 -5.92 24.33
C HIS A 305 -8.89 -6.65 23.30
N PHE A 306 -8.10 -5.90 22.52
CA PHE A 306 -7.19 -6.52 21.56
C PHE A 306 -6.06 -7.30 22.24
N LEU A 307 -5.47 -6.78 23.32
CA LEU A 307 -4.42 -7.48 24.05
C LEU A 307 -4.91 -8.81 24.64
N GLU A 308 -6.11 -8.82 25.22
CA GLU A 308 -6.74 -10.02 25.74
C GLU A 308 -6.90 -11.08 24.65
N GLU A 309 -7.41 -10.67 23.48
CA GLU A 309 -7.61 -11.55 22.32
C GLU A 309 -6.27 -12.12 21.80
N VAL A 310 -5.25 -11.28 21.60
CA VAL A 310 -3.99 -11.72 20.97
C VAL A 310 -3.08 -12.46 21.93
N CYS A 311 -3.19 -12.22 23.24
CA CYS A 311 -2.46 -12.96 24.28
C CYS A 311 -2.97 -14.40 24.48
N GLU A 312 -4.03 -14.84 23.80
CA GLU A 312 -4.35 -16.27 23.71
C GLU A 312 -3.23 -17.08 23.03
N ALA A 313 -2.45 -16.44 22.17
CA ALA A 313 -1.27 -17.04 21.57
C ALA A 313 -0.07 -16.93 22.54
N LYS A 314 0.51 -18.08 22.90
CA LYS A 314 1.58 -18.16 23.92
C LYS A 314 2.83 -17.36 23.57
N ASP A 315 3.19 -17.30 22.29
CA ASP A 315 4.33 -16.52 21.80
C ASP A 315 4.10 -15.01 21.95
N ILE A 316 2.87 -14.55 21.70
CA ILE A 316 2.48 -13.16 21.93
C ILE A 316 2.45 -12.85 23.43
N LEU A 317 1.85 -13.72 24.25
CA LEU A 317 1.81 -13.54 25.71
C LEU A 317 3.22 -13.44 26.29
N GLN A 318 4.12 -14.35 25.92
CA GLN A 318 5.51 -14.31 26.37
C GLN A 318 6.16 -12.97 26.03
N LEU A 319 5.97 -12.48 24.80
CA LEU A 319 6.53 -11.22 24.34
C LEU A 319 5.94 -10.01 25.09
N VAL A 320 4.65 -10.04 25.45
CA VAL A 320 4.01 -9.00 26.28
C VAL A 320 4.53 -9.04 27.71
N VAL A 321 4.69 -10.22 28.31
CA VAL A 321 5.26 -10.38 29.66
C VAL A 321 6.71 -9.88 29.71
N GLU A 322 7.51 -10.19 28.69
CA GLU A 322 8.89 -9.68 28.55
C GLU A 322 8.94 -8.14 28.45
N MET A 323 7.87 -7.49 27.98
CA MET A 323 7.78 -6.02 27.91
C MET A 323 7.38 -5.35 29.23
N GLN A 324 6.90 -6.11 30.22
CA GLN A 324 6.54 -5.65 31.57
C GLN A 324 5.68 -4.36 31.59
N PRO A 325 4.51 -4.33 30.93
CA PRO A 325 3.62 -3.17 31.00
C PRO A 325 3.03 -3.01 32.42
N THR A 326 3.00 -1.78 32.93
CA THR A 326 2.23 -1.46 34.14
C THR A 326 0.74 -1.49 33.84
N MET A 327 -0.04 -2.16 34.68
CA MET A 327 -1.51 -2.29 34.50
C MET A 327 -2.32 -1.75 35.67
N ASP A 328 -1.67 -1.37 36.79
CA ASP A 328 -2.35 -0.94 38.02
C ASP A 328 -3.30 0.25 37.81
N HIS A 329 -2.97 1.15 36.87
CA HIS A 329 -3.78 2.33 36.56
C HIS A 329 -5.05 2.02 35.77
N LEU A 330 -5.20 0.80 35.24
CA LEU A 330 -6.36 0.39 34.44
C LEU A 330 -7.57 0.00 35.31
N GLY A 331 -7.36 -0.25 36.60
CA GLY A 331 -8.42 -0.71 37.51
C GLY A 331 -9.15 -1.94 36.97
N GLU A 332 -10.48 -1.93 37.03
CA GLU A 332 -11.33 -3.04 36.55
C GLU A 332 -11.12 -3.39 35.08
N ILE A 333 -10.75 -2.41 34.24
CA ILE A 333 -10.53 -2.63 32.81
C ILE A 333 -9.34 -3.56 32.60
N GLY A 334 -8.31 -3.51 33.46
CA GLY A 334 -7.11 -4.33 33.33
C GLY A 334 -7.25 -5.78 33.85
N HIS A 335 -8.32 -6.10 34.58
CA HIS A 335 -8.51 -7.41 35.19
C HIS A 335 -8.39 -8.60 34.23
N PRO A 336 -8.94 -8.56 33.00
CA PRO A 336 -8.81 -9.68 32.06
C PRO A 336 -7.35 -9.99 31.69
N LEU A 337 -6.48 -8.99 31.65
CA LEU A 337 -5.07 -9.16 31.30
C LEU A 337 -4.23 -9.77 32.42
N LEU A 338 -4.57 -9.47 33.68
CA LEU A 338 -3.88 -10.00 34.87
C LEU A 338 -4.16 -11.50 35.11
N LEU A 339 -5.21 -12.03 34.49
CA LEU A 339 -5.63 -13.43 34.62
C LEU A 339 -5.07 -14.35 33.53
N LYS A 340 -4.32 -13.80 32.56
CA LYS A 340 -3.58 -14.54 31.53
C LYS A 340 -2.23 -15.01 32.06
#